data_AF-A0AAV4IM23-F1
#
_entry.id   AF-A0AAV4IM23-F1
#
_cell.length_a   1.000
_cell.length_b   1.000
_cell.length_c   1.000
_cell.angle_alpha   90.00
_cell.angle_beta   90.00
_cell.angle_gamma   90.00
#
_symmetry.space_group_name_H-M   'P 1'
#
loop_
_entity.id
_entity.type
_entity.pdbx_description
1 polymer ?
#
loop_
_entity_poly.entity_id
_entity_poly.type
_entity_poly.pdbx_seq_one_letter_code
_entity_poly.pdbx_strand_id
1 'polypeptide(L)'
;MAEKISKLLDSHGCQDSFTLCSARFGIDITPSCEEVRESGACIFGTCPALQGTGDDVKAAEILIDYANQFFGCNFTLSTLNSGGDGVLQTIRDQCGNS
;
A
#
# COMPACT_ATOMS: atom_id res chain seq x y z
N MET A 1 -0.78 2.68 12.90
CA MET A 1 -0.73 2.16 11.52
C MET A 1 0.58 1.45 11.24
N ALA A 2 1.72 2.15 11.32
CA ALA A 2 3.06 1.59 11.07
C ALA A 2 3.28 0.21 11.71
N GLU A 3 2.99 0.05 13.01
CA GLU A 3 3.19 -1.24 13.68
C GLU A 3 2.34 -2.39 13.12
N LYS A 4 1.08 -2.14 12.76
CA LYS A 4 0.17 -3.19 12.25
C LYS A 4 0.58 -3.63 10.84
N ILE A 5 0.91 -2.66 9.98
CA ILE A 5 1.31 -2.97 8.61
C ILE A 5 2.72 -3.54 8.55
N SER A 6 3.66 -3.04 9.37
CA SER A 6 5.00 -3.62 9.49
C SER A 6 4.94 -5.08 9.95
N LYS A 7 4.15 -5.41 10.99
CA LYS A 7 4.00 -6.82 11.42
C LYS A 7 3.46 -7.73 10.32
N LEU A 8 2.51 -7.24 9.53
CA LEU A 8 1.95 -8.00 8.42
C LEU A 8 2.98 -8.17 7.29
N LEU A 9 3.73 -7.11 6.95
CA LEU A 9 4.81 -7.18 5.97
C LEU A 9 5.94 -8.11 6.45
N ASP A 10 6.29 -8.07 7.74
CA ASP A 10 7.32 -8.90 8.36
C ASP A 10 6.97 -10.39 8.25
N SER A 11 5.70 -10.76 8.46
CA SER A 11 5.27 -12.16 8.32
C SER A 11 5.38 -12.71 6.90
N HIS A 12 5.51 -11.81 5.92
CA HIS A 12 5.72 -12.13 4.49
C HIS A 12 7.15 -11.84 4.01
N GLY A 13 8.08 -11.51 4.93
CA GLY A 13 9.49 -11.24 4.61
C GLY A 13 9.75 -9.87 3.98
N CYS A 14 8.83 -8.92 4.11
CA CYS A 14 8.84 -7.60 3.46
C CYS A 14 9.12 -6.45 4.43
N GLN A 15 10.00 -6.70 5.41
CA GLN A 15 10.23 -5.84 6.58
C GLN A 15 10.61 -4.41 6.19
N ASP A 16 11.38 -4.26 5.11
CA ASP A 16 11.85 -2.96 4.63
C ASP A 16 10.84 -2.23 3.74
N SER A 17 9.78 -2.91 3.25
CA SER A 17 8.83 -2.34 2.30
C SER A 17 8.09 -1.13 2.88
N PHE A 18 7.77 -1.14 4.18
CA PHE A 18 7.17 0.03 4.81
C PHE A 18 8.15 1.19 4.83
N THR A 19 9.39 1.00 5.30
CA THR A 19 10.40 2.07 5.37
C THR A 19 10.75 2.64 4.01
N LEU A 20 10.93 1.79 2.99
CA LEU A 20 11.22 2.19 1.60
C LEU A 20 10.10 3.05 1.01
N CYS A 21 8.85 2.67 1.27
CA CYS A 21 7.68 3.32 0.66
C CYS A 21 7.10 4.46 1.50
N SER A 22 7.38 4.48 2.81
CA SER A 22 7.01 5.57 3.72
C SER A 22 8.01 6.71 3.72
N ALA A 23 9.22 6.53 3.20
CA ALA A 23 10.20 7.60 3.04
C ALA A 23 9.71 8.78 2.15
N ARG A 24 8.65 8.57 1.36
CA ARG A 24 7.96 9.66 0.64
C ARG A 24 7.12 10.56 1.55
N PHE A 25 6.71 10.07 2.72
CA PHE A 25 6.09 10.88 3.76
C PHE A 25 7.20 11.67 4.47
N GLY A 26 7.49 12.87 3.98
CA GLY A 26 8.44 13.77 4.64
C GLY A 26 8.08 13.96 6.12
N ILE A 27 9.09 13.94 6.99
CA ILE A 27 8.95 13.92 8.46
C ILE A 27 8.21 15.17 8.99
N ASP A 28 8.16 16.25 8.22
CA ASP A 28 7.58 17.55 8.58
C ASP A 28 6.40 17.99 7.69
N ILE A 29 5.87 17.10 6.85
CA ILE A 29 4.78 17.43 5.94
C ILE A 29 3.66 16.43 6.16
N THR A 30 2.46 16.90 6.52
CA THR A 30 1.26 16.07 6.47
C THR A 30 1.10 15.63 5.02
N PRO A 31 1.23 14.33 4.71
CA PRO A 31 1.18 13.89 3.33
C PRO A 31 -0.21 14.10 2.76
N SER A 32 -0.24 14.52 1.51
CA SER A 32 -1.43 14.55 0.69
C SER A 32 -1.98 13.15 0.49
N CYS A 33 -3.26 13.07 0.15
CA CYS A 33 -3.88 11.80 -0.18
C CYS A 33 -3.17 11.10 -1.34
N GLU A 34 -2.74 11.85 -2.36
CA GLU A 34 -1.98 11.29 -3.46
C GLU A 34 -0.71 10.57 -3.00
N GLU A 35 0.06 11.18 -2.08
CA GLU A 35 1.26 10.55 -1.50
C GLU A 35 0.92 9.29 -0.69
N VAL A 36 -0.19 9.30 0.06
CA VAL A 36 -0.65 8.12 0.80
C VAL A 36 -1.02 6.97 -0.13
N ARG A 37 -1.69 7.29 -1.24
CA ARG A 37 -2.03 6.31 -2.29
C ARG A 37 -0.77 5.74 -2.94
N GLU A 38 0.20 6.58 -3.29
CA GLU A 38 1.46 6.17 -3.89
C GLU A 38 2.28 5.26 -2.97
N SER A 39 2.36 5.60 -1.68
CA SER A 39 3.03 4.75 -0.69
C SER A 39 2.34 3.41 -0.52
N GLY A 40 1.00 3.37 -0.54
CA GLY A 40 0.26 2.11 -0.54
C GLY A 40 0.61 1.25 -1.75
N ALA A 41 0.57 1.83 -2.96
CA ALA A 41 0.94 1.12 -4.19
C ALA A 41 2.40 0.63 -4.15
N CYS A 42 3.33 1.45 -3.64
CA CYS A 42 4.73 1.06 -3.45
C CYS A 42 4.85 -0.13 -2.49
N ILE A 43 4.15 -0.14 -1.34
CA ILE A 43 4.21 -1.24 -0.37
C ILE A 43 3.79 -2.55 -1.03
N PHE A 44 2.70 -2.55 -1.80
CA PHE A 44 2.21 -3.73 -2.51
C PHE A 44 3.10 -4.17 -3.68
N GLY A 45 3.77 -3.22 -4.36
CA GLY A 45 4.75 -3.53 -5.40
C GLY A 45 6.05 -4.11 -4.85
N THR A 46 6.46 -3.68 -3.65
CA THR A 46 7.71 -4.11 -3.01
C THR A 46 7.54 -5.39 -2.19
N CYS A 47 6.28 -5.81 -1.93
CA CYS A 47 5.96 -7.05 -1.22
C CYS A 47 5.07 -7.99 -2.05
N PRO A 48 5.62 -8.64 -3.10
CA PRO A 48 4.85 -9.57 -3.93
C PRO A 48 4.37 -10.81 -3.15
N ALA A 49 5.06 -11.20 -2.06
CA ALA A 49 4.69 -12.34 -1.22
C ALA A 49 3.32 -12.17 -0.54
N LEU A 50 2.84 -10.94 -0.40
CA LEU A 50 1.55 -10.64 0.22
C LEU A 50 0.37 -10.88 -0.73
N GLN A 51 0.63 -10.90 -2.04
CA GLN A 51 -0.41 -10.89 -3.08
C GLN A 51 -1.15 -12.22 -3.15
N GLY A 52 -2.49 -12.18 -3.18
CA GLY A 52 -3.32 -13.37 -3.30
C GLY A 52 -3.40 -14.23 -2.03
N THR A 53 -2.82 -13.76 -0.92
CA THR A 53 -2.87 -14.45 0.38
C THR A 53 -4.10 -14.06 1.21
N GLY A 54 -4.80 -12.98 0.81
CA GLY A 54 -5.84 -12.34 1.61
C GLY A 54 -5.30 -11.33 2.62
N ASP A 55 -4.00 -11.36 2.92
CA ASP A 55 -3.34 -10.34 3.73
C ASP A 55 -3.09 -9.04 2.94
N ASP A 56 -3.09 -9.09 1.61
CA ASP A 56 -3.14 -7.94 0.71
C ASP A 56 -4.38 -7.08 0.91
N VAL A 57 -5.54 -7.71 1.07
CA VAL A 57 -6.77 -7.00 1.41
C VAL A 57 -6.67 -6.39 2.81
N LYS A 58 -6.19 -7.14 3.81
CA LYS A 58 -6.04 -6.62 5.19
C LYS A 58 -5.06 -5.46 5.28
N ALA A 59 -3.91 -5.55 4.59
CA ALA A 59 -2.94 -4.46 4.49
C ALA A 59 -3.60 -3.20 3.91
N ALA A 60 -4.42 -3.36 2.88
CA ALA A 60 -5.09 -2.24 2.25
C ALA A 60 -6.15 -1.61 3.15
N GLU A 61 -6.93 -2.41 3.85
CA GLU A 61 -7.89 -1.92 4.84
C GLU A 61 -7.20 -1.10 5.93
N ILE A 62 -6.05 -1.57 6.43
CA ILE A 62 -5.23 -0.84 7.42
C ILE A 62 -4.73 0.50 6.86
N LEU A 63 -4.31 0.52 5.58
CA LEU A 63 -3.85 1.74 4.90
C LEU A 63 -4.98 2.75 4.70
N ILE A 64 -6.15 2.27 4.25
CA ILE A 64 -7.35 3.08 3.99
C ILE A 64 -7.89 3.68 5.28
N ASP A 65 -8.04 2.87 6.32
CA ASP A 65 -8.55 3.33 7.63
C ASP A 65 -7.68 4.47 8.18
N TYR A 66 -6.36 4.32 8.08
CA TYR A 66 -5.43 5.38 8.48
C TYR A 66 -5.54 6.62 7.59
N ALA A 67 -5.58 6.44 6.26
CA ALA A 67 -5.70 7.56 5.32
C ALA A 67 -6.98 8.38 5.56
N ASN A 68 -8.07 7.69 5.85
CA ASN A 68 -9.37 8.31 6.12
C ASN A 68 -9.40 8.98 7.48
N GLN A 69 -8.88 8.32 8.52
CA GLN A 69 -8.90 8.83 9.89
C GLN A 69 -7.98 10.03 10.10
N PHE A 70 -6.76 10.00 9.54
CA PHE A 70 -5.73 11.00 9.84
C PHE A 70 -5.57 12.07 8.77
N PHE A 71 -5.94 11.78 7.52
CA PHE A 71 -5.76 12.70 6.39
C PHE A 71 -7.07 13.05 5.66
N GLY A 72 -8.20 12.42 6.02
CA GLY A 72 -9.50 12.71 5.40
C GLY A 72 -9.62 12.30 3.94
N CYS A 73 -8.81 11.34 3.49
CA CYS A 73 -8.62 11.04 2.05
C CYS A 73 -9.78 10.32 1.36
N ASN A 74 -10.73 9.78 2.12
CA ASN A 74 -11.91 9.05 1.64
C ASN A 74 -11.60 7.94 0.63
N PHE A 75 -10.59 7.13 0.94
CA PHE A 75 -10.14 5.99 0.15
C PHE A 75 -11.03 4.77 0.31
N THR A 76 -11.03 3.95 -0.74
CA THR A 76 -11.68 2.64 -0.82
C THR A 76 -10.67 1.58 -1.25
N LEU A 77 -11.03 0.29 -1.15
CA LEU A 77 -10.15 -0.80 -1.60
C LEU A 77 -9.74 -0.67 -3.09
N SER A 78 -10.63 -0.15 -3.92
CA SER A 78 -10.34 0.19 -5.32
C SER A 78 -9.32 1.33 -5.49
N THR A 79 -9.13 2.19 -4.48
CA THR A 79 -8.16 3.30 -4.54
C THR A 79 -6.72 2.81 -4.41
N LEU A 80 -6.49 1.68 -3.72
CA LEU A 80 -5.15 1.13 -3.48
C LEU A 80 -4.76 0.01 -4.45
N ASN A 81 -5.59 -0.31 -5.45
CA ASN A 81 -5.39 -1.43 -6.39
C ASN A 81 -5.11 -2.78 -5.68
N SER A 82 -5.62 -2.94 -4.47
CA SER A 82 -5.39 -4.09 -3.61
C SER A 82 -6.61 -5.00 -3.63
N GLY A 83 -6.48 -6.10 -4.37
CA GLY A 83 -7.45 -7.18 -4.43
C GLY A 83 -6.87 -8.27 -5.32
N GLY A 84 -7.27 -9.53 -5.10
CA GLY A 84 -6.76 -10.71 -5.80
C GLY A 84 -6.76 -10.66 -7.34
N ASP A 85 -7.43 -9.68 -7.95
CA ASP A 85 -7.36 -9.36 -9.39
C ASP A 85 -6.62 -8.03 -9.73
N GLY A 86 -6.51 -7.08 -8.80
CA GLY A 86 -5.91 -5.74 -9.01
C GLY A 86 -4.38 -5.75 -9.08
N VAL A 87 -3.76 -6.76 -8.48
CA VAL A 87 -2.34 -7.07 -8.65
C VAL A 87 -2.06 -7.57 -10.07
N LEU A 88 -2.99 -8.32 -10.68
CA LEU A 88 -2.83 -8.88 -12.04
C LEU A 88 -3.04 -7.85 -13.15
N GLN A 89 -3.72 -6.72 -12.90
CA GLN A 89 -3.82 -5.62 -13.86
C GLN A 89 -2.70 -4.58 -13.73
N THR A 90 -2.18 -4.33 -12.53
CA THR A 90 -1.16 -3.28 -12.35
C THR A 90 0.19 -3.62 -13.01
N ILE A 91 0.54 -4.91 -13.16
CA ILE A 91 1.75 -5.32 -13.91
C ILE A 91 1.47 -5.42 -15.43
N ARG A 92 0.22 -5.64 -15.85
CA ARG A 92 -0.12 -5.73 -17.28
C ARG A 92 -0.17 -4.35 -17.95
N ASP A 93 -0.59 -3.32 -17.23
CA ASP A 93 -0.71 -1.96 -17.78
C ASP A 93 0.56 -1.11 -17.59
N GLN A 94 1.53 -1.55 -16.77
CA GLN A 94 2.83 -0.86 -16.62
C GLN A 94 3.99 -1.45 -17.44
N CYS A 95 3.81 -2.60 -18.11
CA CYS A 95 4.81 -3.20 -19.01
C CYS A 95 4.27 -3.46 -20.44
N GLY A 96 3.17 -2.82 -20.83
CA GLY A 96 2.44 -3.13 -22.06
C GLY A 96 1.94 -1.91 -22.84
N ASN A 97 2.79 -0.90 -23.05
CA ASN A 97 2.79 -0.03 -24.24
C ASN A 97 3.83 1.09 -24.09
N SER A 98 5.05 0.82 -24.55
CA SER A 98 5.91 1.73 -25.35
C SER A 98 7.13 0.95 -25.83
#